data_AF-A0A4R7Z915-F1
#
_entry.id   AF-A0A4R7Z915-F1
#
_cell.length_a   1.000
_cell.length_b   1.000
_cell.length_c   1.000
_cell.angle_alpha   90.00
_cell.angle_beta   90.00
_cell.angle_gamma   90.00
#
_symmetry.space_group_name_H-M   'P 1'
#
loop_
_entity.id
_entity.type
_entity.pdbx_description
1 polymer ?
#
loop_
_entity_poly.entity_id
_entity_poly.type
_entity_poly.pdbx_seq_one_letter_code
_entity_poly.pdbx_strand_id
1 'polypeptide(L)'
;MTNKYKHLSDKERLSIETLLNEDAKLIDIANSIAKDPRGIKNEIYKHIILDVRKNAKNPYGNQLRCKTIHLCTDCQNGFCRFCSYHKCSDFCTIFCETPTCKRTTRFPYVCNACSDRKECKSPKFFYNHHLAHQDYKETISISKIGLKYDQVSLLKLNEIVSEGVRNGLSLEVIIANKKGIDISMATRSQLN
;
A
#
# COMPACT_ATOMS: atom_id res chain seq x y z
N MET A 1 22.47 -20.96 1.38
CA MET A 1 22.32 -19.63 0.73
C MET A 1 21.69 -18.68 1.75
N THR A 2 22.45 -17.76 2.30
CA THR A 2 21.98 -16.81 3.32
C THR A 2 21.08 -15.78 2.64
N ASN A 3 19.83 -15.66 3.11
CA ASN A 3 18.82 -14.77 2.51
C ASN A 3 19.33 -13.32 2.53
N LYS A 4 19.73 -12.81 1.36
CA LYS A 4 20.45 -11.54 1.16
C LYS A 4 19.57 -10.30 1.46
N TYR A 5 18.26 -10.50 1.65
CA TYR A 5 17.30 -9.45 1.94
C TYR A 5 16.88 -9.50 3.41
N LYS A 6 17.68 -8.87 4.28
CA LYS A 6 17.32 -8.73 5.69
C LYS A 6 16.18 -7.71 5.81
N HIS A 7 14.99 -8.20 6.11
CA HIS A 7 13.82 -7.39 6.40
C HIS A 7 14.12 -6.31 7.46
N LEU A 8 13.42 -5.19 7.37
CA LEU A 8 13.49 -4.16 8.40
C LEU A 8 12.90 -4.71 9.71
N SER A 9 13.61 -4.49 10.80
CA SER A 9 13.14 -4.64 12.17
C SER A 9 12.25 -3.47 12.57
N ASP A 10 11.53 -3.59 13.69
CA ASP A 10 10.74 -2.49 14.23
C ASP A 10 11.62 -1.30 14.63
N LYS A 11 12.79 -1.55 15.23
CA LYS A 11 13.76 -0.50 15.60
C LYS A 11 14.27 0.28 14.38
N GLU A 12 14.55 -0.40 13.27
CA GLU A 12 14.95 0.27 12.02
C GLU A 12 13.79 1.13 11.46
N ARG A 13 12.54 0.65 11.53
CA ARG A 13 11.37 1.46 11.14
C ARG A 13 11.15 2.68 12.04
N LEU A 14 11.33 2.52 13.35
CA LEU A 14 11.29 3.64 14.30
C LEU A 14 12.35 4.69 13.96
N SER A 15 13.55 4.24 13.56
CA SER A 15 14.62 5.15 13.12
C SER A 15 14.22 5.91 11.85
N ILE A 16 13.59 5.23 10.87
CA ILE A 16 13.04 5.88 9.67
C ILE A 16 12.00 6.94 10.05
N GLU A 17 11.03 6.63 10.91
CA GLU A 17 10.01 7.61 11.32
C GLU A 17 10.63 8.81 12.04
N THR A 18 11.56 8.58 12.96
CA THR A 18 12.24 9.64 13.72
C THR A 18 12.93 10.60 12.77
N LEU A 19 13.72 10.09 11.83
CA LEU A 19 14.44 10.92 10.87
C LEU A 19 13.51 11.60 9.85
N LEU A 20 12.37 10.98 9.50
CA LEU A 20 11.34 11.62 8.69
C LEU A 20 10.66 12.79 9.44
N ASN A 21 10.54 12.70 10.77
CA ASN A 21 10.04 13.78 11.62
C ASN A 21 11.05 14.93 11.75
N GLU A 22 12.32 14.68 11.46
CA GLU A 22 13.42 15.66 11.44
C GLU A 22 13.72 16.21 10.02
N ASP A 23 12.92 15.85 9.01
CA ASP A 23 13.11 16.20 7.59
C ASP A 23 14.45 15.74 7.00
N ALA A 24 15.02 14.65 7.50
CA ALA A 24 16.27 14.09 7.02
C ALA A 24 16.19 13.64 5.56
N LYS A 25 17.30 13.69 4.83
CA LYS A 25 17.38 13.21 3.44
C LYS A 25 17.40 11.69 3.40
N LEU A 26 16.91 11.11 2.30
CA LEU A 26 16.87 9.67 2.09
C LEU A 26 18.23 8.98 2.32
N ILE A 27 19.33 9.63 1.89
CA ILE A 27 20.69 9.09 2.03
C ILE A 27 21.10 9.03 3.51
N ASP A 28 20.76 10.05 4.30
CA ASP A 28 21.09 10.11 5.72
C ASP A 28 20.34 9.02 6.49
N ILE A 29 19.05 8.82 6.16
CA ILE A 29 18.24 7.72 6.70
C ILE A 29 18.87 6.38 6.33
N ALA A 30 19.23 6.18 5.07
CA ALA A 30 19.88 4.96 4.59
C ALA A 30 21.17 4.63 5.33
N ASN A 31 22.03 5.62 5.51
CA ASN A 31 23.29 5.46 6.23
C ASN A 31 23.06 5.15 7.71
N SER A 32 22.09 5.79 8.37
CA SER A 32 21.82 5.60 9.80
C SER A 32 21.47 4.16 10.19
N ILE A 33 20.81 3.41 9.29
CA ILE A 33 20.41 2.02 9.53
C ILE A 33 21.15 1.02 8.63
N ALA A 34 22.17 1.46 7.88
CA ALA A 34 22.94 0.65 6.94
C ALA A 34 22.07 -0.17 5.97
N LYS A 35 21.09 0.49 5.33
CA LYS A 35 20.19 -0.10 4.34
C LYS A 35 20.26 0.63 3.00
N ASP A 36 19.85 -0.06 1.95
CA ASP A 36 19.77 0.54 0.62
C ASP A 36 18.71 1.67 0.56
N PRO A 37 19.03 2.85 0.00
CA PRO A 37 18.10 3.97 -0.14
C PRO A 37 16.82 3.62 -0.91
N ARG A 38 16.88 2.76 -1.93
CA ARG A 38 15.69 2.36 -2.71
C ARG A 38 14.77 1.49 -1.86
N GLY A 39 15.33 0.61 -1.05
CA GLY A 39 14.58 -0.19 -0.08
C GLY A 39 13.80 0.68 0.92
N ILE A 40 14.45 1.70 1.49
CA ILE A 40 13.80 2.63 2.42
C ILE A 40 12.73 3.47 1.71
N LYS A 41 13.03 3.96 0.51
CA LYS A 41 12.04 4.68 -0.29
C LYS A 41 10.78 3.84 -0.52
N ASN A 42 10.95 2.57 -0.87
CA ASN A 42 9.83 1.64 -1.10
C ASN A 42 9.09 1.32 0.21
N GLU A 43 9.79 1.13 1.31
CA GLU A 43 9.19 0.95 2.64
C GLU A 43 8.28 2.13 3.00
N ILE A 44 8.77 3.36 2.84
CA ILE A 44 8.00 4.57 3.15
C ILE A 44 6.77 4.64 2.26
N TYR A 45 6.96 4.50 0.94
CA TYR A 45 5.87 4.59 -0.04
C TYR A 45 4.78 3.54 0.18
N LYS A 46 5.16 2.30 0.54
CA LYS A 46 4.23 1.20 0.75
C LYS A 46 3.36 1.40 1.99
N HIS A 47 3.89 1.98 3.05
CA HIS A 47 3.19 2.11 4.33
C HIS A 47 2.78 3.57 4.63
N ILE A 48 2.45 4.34 3.59
CA ILE A 48 1.87 5.68 3.75
C ILE A 48 0.43 5.57 4.26
N ILE A 49 0.13 6.36 5.27
CA ILE A 49 -1.21 6.51 5.84
C ILE A 49 -1.80 7.84 5.39
N LEU A 50 -3.02 7.80 4.83
CA LEU A 50 -3.81 8.99 4.54
C LEU A 50 -4.55 9.43 5.81
N ASP A 51 -4.14 10.58 6.35
CA ASP A 51 -4.81 11.26 7.46
C ASP A 51 -5.73 12.37 6.93
N VAL A 52 -7.03 12.20 7.14
CA VAL A 52 -8.07 13.16 6.79
C VAL A 52 -8.66 13.74 8.06
N ARG A 53 -8.72 15.07 8.17
CA ARG A 53 -9.34 15.73 9.32
C ARG A 53 -10.80 15.26 9.44
N LYS A 54 -11.21 14.74 10.61
CA LYS A 54 -12.56 14.19 10.85
C LYS A 54 -13.69 15.14 10.46
N ASN A 55 -13.51 16.44 10.68
CA ASN A 55 -14.51 17.47 10.39
C ASN A 55 -14.37 18.10 8.98
N ALA A 56 -13.56 17.52 8.09
CA ALA A 56 -13.44 18.02 6.72
C ALA A 56 -14.68 17.63 5.91
N LYS A 57 -15.51 18.62 5.55
CA LYS A 57 -16.66 18.40 4.64
C LYS A 57 -16.22 18.05 3.21
N ASN A 58 -15.13 18.64 2.72
CA ASN A 58 -14.65 18.50 1.34
C ASN A 58 -13.14 18.29 1.29
N PRO A 59 -12.61 17.17 1.81
CA PRO A 59 -11.17 16.90 1.83
C PRO A 59 -10.67 16.61 0.41
N TYR A 60 -10.22 17.64 -0.28
CA TYR A 60 -9.64 17.53 -1.62
C TYR A 60 -8.11 17.64 -1.53
N GLY A 61 -7.42 16.75 -2.23
CA GLY A 61 -5.97 16.63 -2.28
C GLY A 61 -5.24 17.92 -2.63
N ASN A 62 -5.85 18.72 -3.49
CA ASN A 62 -5.35 20.04 -3.89
C ASN A 62 -6.34 21.15 -3.51
N GLN A 63 -6.78 21.15 -2.24
CA GLN A 63 -7.80 22.06 -1.74
C GLN A 63 -7.48 23.52 -2.09
N LEU A 64 -6.22 23.96 -2.00
CA LEU A 64 -5.82 25.35 -2.26
C LEU A 64 -5.91 25.75 -3.74
N ARG A 65 -5.72 24.83 -4.69
CA ARG A 65 -5.73 25.16 -6.13
C ARG A 65 -7.01 24.75 -6.86
N CYS A 66 -7.92 24.04 -6.19
CA CYS A 66 -9.22 23.70 -6.78
C CYS A 66 -10.03 24.97 -7.09
N LYS A 67 -10.36 25.15 -8.36
CA LYS A 67 -11.15 26.29 -8.89
C LYS A 67 -12.54 25.87 -9.37
N THR A 68 -12.94 24.62 -9.13
CA THR A 68 -14.23 24.10 -9.61
C THR A 68 -15.40 24.82 -8.94
N ILE A 69 -16.38 25.23 -9.74
CA ILE A 69 -17.61 25.92 -9.34
C ILE A 69 -18.81 25.20 -9.94
N HIS A 70 -20.00 25.43 -9.38
CA HIS A 70 -21.29 24.97 -9.91
C HIS A 70 -21.42 23.45 -10.16
N LEU A 71 -20.81 22.62 -9.31
CA LEU A 71 -21.09 21.17 -9.32
C LEU A 71 -22.47 20.81 -8.76
N CYS A 72 -23.04 21.71 -7.95
CA CYS A 72 -24.41 21.60 -7.45
C CYS A 72 -25.14 22.92 -7.66
N THR A 73 -26.47 22.86 -7.71
CA THR A 73 -27.35 24.04 -7.88
C THR A 73 -27.38 24.93 -6.64
N ASP A 74 -27.07 24.37 -5.47
CA ASP A 74 -27.19 25.09 -4.19
C ASP A 74 -25.95 25.95 -3.85
N CYS A 75 -24.84 25.82 -4.59
CA CYS A 75 -23.64 26.66 -4.38
C CYS A 75 -23.67 27.90 -5.30
N GLN A 76 -24.45 28.90 -4.91
CA GLN A 76 -24.75 30.05 -5.79
C GLN A 76 -23.52 30.92 -6.14
N ASN A 77 -22.54 31.09 -5.23
CA ASN A 77 -21.42 32.02 -5.43
C ASN A 77 -20.02 31.46 -5.09
N GLY A 78 -19.91 30.17 -4.72
CA GLY A 78 -18.72 29.64 -4.06
C GLY A 78 -17.99 28.56 -4.83
N PHE A 79 -16.67 28.48 -4.64
CA PHE A 79 -15.91 27.30 -5.05
C PHE A 79 -16.47 26.03 -4.37
N CYS A 80 -16.66 24.95 -5.13
CA CYS A 80 -17.28 23.71 -4.65
C CYS A 80 -16.55 23.11 -3.44
N ARG A 81 -15.24 23.34 -3.34
CA ARG A 81 -14.41 22.97 -2.18
C ARG A 81 -14.90 23.57 -0.85
N PHE A 82 -15.68 24.64 -0.87
CA PHE A 82 -16.25 25.31 0.30
C PHE A 82 -17.76 25.10 0.41
N CYS A 83 -18.37 24.27 -0.44
CA CYS A 83 -19.80 24.01 -0.39
C CYS A 83 -20.19 23.43 0.97
N SER A 84 -21.15 24.07 1.64
CA SER A 84 -21.70 23.62 2.92
C SER A 84 -22.86 22.64 2.76
N TYR A 85 -23.52 22.65 1.60
CA TYR A 85 -24.72 21.86 1.31
C TYR A 85 -24.37 20.44 0.88
N HIS A 86 -23.39 20.30 -0.03
CA HIS A 86 -23.05 19.04 -0.68
C HIS A 86 -21.56 18.73 -0.57
N LYS A 87 -21.21 17.44 -0.58
CA LYS A 87 -19.82 17.02 -0.73
C LYS A 87 -19.42 17.10 -2.20
N CYS A 88 -18.27 17.72 -2.45
CA CYS A 88 -17.71 17.86 -3.78
C CYS A 88 -17.37 16.50 -4.41
N SER A 89 -17.06 15.49 -3.60
CA SER A 89 -16.79 14.11 -4.05
C SER A 89 -17.94 13.49 -4.82
N ASP A 90 -19.17 13.87 -4.48
CA ASP A 90 -20.37 13.20 -4.99
C ASP A 90 -20.70 13.63 -6.43
N PHE A 91 -20.15 14.77 -6.87
CA PHE A 91 -20.43 15.39 -8.16
C PHE A 91 -19.17 15.60 -9.02
N CYS A 92 -17.98 15.57 -8.42
CA CYS A 92 -16.74 15.93 -9.12
C CYS A 92 -16.07 14.71 -9.76
N THR A 93 -16.09 14.64 -11.08
CA THR A 93 -15.43 13.55 -11.85
C THR A 93 -13.91 13.56 -11.77
N ILE A 94 -13.32 14.70 -11.39
CA ILE A 94 -11.87 14.87 -11.19
C ILE A 94 -11.51 14.99 -9.70
N PHE A 95 -12.37 14.46 -8.83
CA PHE A 95 -12.11 14.45 -7.39
C PHE A 95 -10.85 13.65 -7.08
N CYS A 96 -10.04 14.15 -6.14
CA CYS A 96 -8.77 13.59 -5.76
C CYS A 96 -8.70 13.64 -4.24
N GLU A 97 -8.73 12.47 -3.62
CA GLU A 97 -8.71 12.32 -2.16
C GLU A 97 -7.30 12.51 -1.58
N THR A 98 -6.28 12.29 -2.39
CA THR A 98 -4.89 12.24 -1.94
C THR A 98 -4.18 13.59 -2.13
N PRO A 99 -3.38 14.04 -1.15
CA PRO A 99 -2.70 15.32 -1.26
C PRO A 99 -1.73 15.36 -2.43
N THR A 100 -1.82 16.44 -3.22
CA THR A 100 -0.92 16.66 -4.36
C THR A 100 -0.04 17.88 -4.12
N CYS A 101 1.23 17.66 -3.77
CA CYS A 101 2.23 18.71 -3.65
C CYS A 101 3.64 18.17 -3.95
N LYS A 102 4.65 19.05 -3.90
CA LYS A 102 6.06 18.64 -4.14
C LYS A 102 6.51 17.53 -3.19
N ARG A 103 6.07 17.56 -1.93
CA ARG A 103 6.45 16.56 -0.90
C ARG A 103 5.76 15.22 -1.07
N THR A 104 4.59 15.16 -1.73
CA THR A 104 3.89 13.89 -1.97
C THR A 104 4.25 13.27 -3.32
N THR A 105 4.82 14.07 -4.22
CA THR A 105 5.31 13.62 -5.55
C THR A 105 6.80 13.32 -5.58
N ARG A 106 7.57 13.85 -4.62
CA ARG A 106 9.00 13.56 -4.44
C ARG A 106 9.26 13.16 -2.99
N PHE A 107 10.40 12.52 -2.73
CA PHE A 107 10.82 12.20 -1.37
C PHE A 107 10.69 13.46 -0.47
N PRO A 108 10.10 13.35 0.73
CA PRO A 108 9.86 12.12 1.48
C PRO A 108 8.51 11.40 1.26
N TYR A 109 7.67 11.85 0.33
CA TYR A 109 6.30 11.32 0.10
C TYR A 109 5.30 11.57 1.24
N VAL A 110 5.78 12.02 2.40
CA VAL A 110 4.99 12.19 3.63
C VAL A 110 5.09 13.60 4.20
N CYS A 111 4.19 13.89 5.13
CA CYS A 111 3.97 15.16 5.81
C CYS A 111 4.58 15.21 7.23
N ASN A 112 5.28 14.15 7.66
CA ASN A 112 5.92 14.03 8.99
C ASN A 112 6.57 15.33 9.44
N ALA A 113 7.55 15.86 8.69
CA ALA A 113 8.21 17.15 8.94
C ALA A 113 7.79 18.30 8.00
N CYS A 114 6.58 18.28 7.44
CA CYS A 114 6.15 19.36 6.54
C CYS A 114 6.02 20.69 7.29
N SER A 115 6.72 21.75 6.83
CA SER A 115 6.66 23.10 7.41
C SER A 115 5.24 23.66 7.43
N ASP A 116 4.52 23.46 6.32
CA ASP A 116 3.19 24.03 6.11
C ASP A 116 2.09 23.18 6.76
N ARG A 117 2.45 22.14 7.53
CA ARG A 117 1.50 21.13 8.05
C ARG A 117 0.33 21.72 8.81
N LYS A 118 0.57 22.78 9.59
CA LYS A 118 -0.45 23.45 10.41
C LYS A 118 -1.49 24.17 9.53
N GLU A 119 -1.03 24.91 8.53
CA GLU A 119 -1.86 25.73 7.66
C GLU A 119 -2.47 24.92 6.50
N CYS A 120 -1.80 23.83 6.10
CA CYS A 120 -2.23 22.97 5.01
C CYS A 120 -3.57 22.28 5.34
N LYS A 121 -4.59 22.64 4.56
CA LYS A 121 -5.95 22.12 4.69
C LYS A 121 -6.21 20.81 3.92
N SER A 122 -5.33 20.44 2.98
CA SER A 122 -5.39 19.15 2.30
C SER A 122 -5.26 17.98 3.30
N PRO A 123 -5.75 16.79 2.92
CA PRO A 123 -5.39 15.53 3.57
C PRO A 123 -3.87 15.38 3.67
N LYS A 124 -3.39 14.55 4.59
CA LYS A 124 -1.95 14.42 4.88
C LYS A 124 -1.52 12.98 4.68
N PHE A 125 -0.28 12.80 4.27
CA PHE A 125 0.36 11.50 4.24
C PHE A 125 1.31 11.39 5.41
N PHE A 126 1.29 10.28 6.13
CA PHE A 126 2.22 10.02 7.23
C PHE A 126 2.83 8.63 7.11
N TYR A 127 4.07 8.52 7.55
CA TYR A 127 4.66 7.23 7.87
C TYR A 127 4.62 7.05 9.39
N ASN A 128 4.14 5.89 9.84
CA ASN A 128 4.10 5.48 11.24
C ASN A 128 4.71 4.09 11.37
N HIS A 129 5.77 3.97 12.16
CA HIS A 129 6.57 2.76 12.28
C HIS A 129 5.76 1.59 12.84
N HIS A 130 4.88 1.85 13.80
CA HIS A 130 4.08 0.83 14.46
C HIS A 130 3.11 0.19 13.48
N LEU A 131 2.37 1.01 12.73
CA LEU A 131 1.44 0.54 11.71
C LEU A 131 2.16 -0.14 10.54
N ALA A 132 3.30 0.39 10.10
CA ALA A 132 4.13 -0.26 9.08
C ALA A 132 4.65 -1.63 9.54
N HIS A 133 5.06 -1.75 10.81
CA HIS A 133 5.53 -3.02 11.35
C HIS A 133 4.40 -4.03 11.54
N GLN A 134 3.21 -3.57 11.93
CA GLN A 134 2.02 -4.39 12.02
C GLN A 134 1.61 -4.94 10.64
N ASP A 135 1.49 -4.09 9.62
CA ASP A 135 1.16 -4.50 8.24
C ASP A 135 2.18 -5.52 7.70
N TYR A 136 3.47 -5.29 7.99
CA TYR A 136 4.52 -6.25 7.64
C TYR A 136 4.31 -7.62 8.30
N LYS A 137 3.98 -7.66 9.60
CA LYS A 137 3.71 -8.92 10.32
C LYS A 137 2.47 -9.62 9.77
N GLU A 138 1.41 -8.88 9.50
CA GLU A 138 0.17 -9.40 8.92
C GLU A 138 0.41 -9.97 7.52
N THR A 139 1.10 -9.21 6.65
CA THR A 139 1.49 -9.65 5.30
C THR A 139 2.32 -10.93 5.36
N ILE A 140 3.29 -11.03 6.28
CA ILE A 140 4.07 -12.25 6.46
C ILE A 140 3.19 -13.40 6.92
N SER A 141 2.30 -13.16 7.88
CA SER A 141 1.36 -14.18 8.36
C SER A 141 0.52 -14.72 7.20
N ILE A 142 -0.08 -13.85 6.40
CA ILE A 142 -0.87 -14.20 5.21
C ILE A 142 -0.03 -14.96 4.20
N SER A 143 1.21 -14.51 3.93
CA SER A 143 2.11 -15.20 2.99
C SER A 143 2.48 -16.62 3.45
N LYS A 144 2.58 -16.84 4.76
CA LYS A 144 2.90 -18.14 5.37
C LYS A 144 1.69 -19.05 5.51
N ILE A 145 0.48 -18.51 5.46
CA ILE A 145 -0.74 -19.32 5.51
C ILE A 145 -0.80 -20.22 4.26
N GLY A 146 -0.42 -19.72 3.08
CA GLY A 146 -0.47 -20.52 1.85
C GLY A 146 -1.86 -21.11 1.57
N LEU A 147 -1.96 -22.01 0.60
CA LEU A 147 -3.13 -22.88 0.51
C LEU A 147 -3.02 -23.92 1.63
N LYS A 148 -3.72 -23.69 2.75
CA LYS A 148 -3.86 -24.71 3.78
C LYS A 148 -4.81 -25.78 3.26
N TYR A 149 -4.25 -26.86 2.72
CA TYR A 149 -5.03 -28.08 2.50
C TYR A 149 -5.20 -28.80 3.83
N ASP A 150 -6.43 -29.18 4.16
CA ASP A 150 -6.67 -30.16 5.21
C ASP A 150 -6.16 -31.55 4.77
N GLN A 151 -6.06 -32.48 5.72
CA GLN A 151 -5.50 -33.81 5.46
C GLN A 151 -6.26 -34.58 4.36
N VAL A 152 -7.57 -34.40 4.24
CA VAL A 152 -8.38 -35.05 3.20
C VAL A 152 -8.07 -34.45 1.83
N SER A 153 -7.94 -33.12 1.76
CA SER A 153 -7.57 -32.42 0.52
C SER A 153 -6.15 -32.78 0.06
N LEU A 154 -5.20 -32.93 0.99
CA LEU A 154 -3.84 -33.41 0.67
C LEU A 154 -3.83 -34.84 0.13
N LEU A 155 -4.60 -35.74 0.71
CA LEU A 155 -4.69 -37.13 0.25
C LEU A 155 -5.28 -37.19 -1.17
N LYS A 156 -6.34 -36.43 -1.43
CA LYS A 156 -6.92 -36.32 -2.79
C LYS A 156 -5.91 -35.80 -3.80
N LEU A 157 -5.16 -34.75 -3.45
CA LEU A 157 -4.09 -34.25 -4.30
C LEU A 157 -3.02 -35.32 -4.57
N ASN A 158 -2.60 -36.02 -3.53
CA ASN A 158 -1.59 -37.07 -3.65
C ASN A 158 -2.06 -38.22 -4.56
N GLU A 159 -3.33 -38.62 -4.44
CA GLU A 159 -3.92 -39.64 -5.31
C GLU A 159 -3.93 -39.19 -6.78
N ILE A 160 -4.41 -37.98 -7.06
CA ILE A 160 -4.47 -37.42 -8.41
C ILE A 160 -3.07 -37.35 -9.05
N VAL A 161 -2.08 -36.85 -8.31
CA VAL A 161 -0.70 -36.76 -8.79
C VAL A 161 -0.10 -38.15 -8.99
N SER A 162 -0.28 -39.06 -8.03
CA SER A 162 0.26 -40.42 -8.10
C SER A 162 -0.36 -41.24 -9.24
N GLU A 163 -1.65 -41.08 -9.51
CA GLU A 163 -2.32 -41.68 -10.67
C GLU A 163 -1.76 -41.12 -11.98
N GLY A 164 -1.68 -39.80 -12.11
CA GLY A 164 -1.16 -39.15 -13.31
C GLY A 164 0.28 -39.55 -13.64
N VAL A 165 1.16 -39.59 -12.63
CA VAL A 165 2.56 -40.02 -12.79
C VAL A 165 2.65 -41.49 -13.18
N ARG A 166 1.85 -42.38 -12.57
CA ARG A 166 1.79 -43.81 -12.97
C ARG A 166 1.34 -43.99 -14.41
N ASN A 167 0.49 -43.09 -14.92
CA ASN A 167 0.05 -43.08 -16.31
C ASN A 167 1.04 -42.39 -17.27
N GLY A 168 2.24 -42.02 -16.80
CA GLY A 168 3.29 -41.41 -17.62
C GLY A 168 3.04 -39.94 -17.98
N LEU A 169 2.10 -39.27 -17.32
CA LEU A 169 1.83 -37.85 -17.55
C LEU A 169 2.84 -36.96 -16.83
N SER A 170 3.27 -35.87 -17.48
CA SER A 170 4.05 -34.83 -16.81
C SER A 170 3.19 -34.06 -15.81
N LEU A 171 3.84 -33.45 -14.79
CA LEU A 171 3.14 -32.65 -13.79
C LEU A 171 2.32 -31.50 -14.41
N GLU A 172 2.85 -30.86 -15.46
CA GLU A 172 2.15 -29.83 -16.24
C GLU A 172 0.83 -30.35 -16.81
N VAL A 173 0.84 -31.52 -17.43
CA VAL A 173 -0.33 -32.15 -18.04
C VAL A 173 -1.33 -32.61 -16.98
N ILE A 174 -0.87 -33.11 -15.83
CA ILE A 174 -1.74 -33.49 -14.70
C ILE A 174 -2.49 -32.28 -14.16
N ILE A 175 -1.77 -31.17 -13.97
CA ILE A 175 -2.34 -29.90 -13.46
C ILE A 175 -3.33 -29.30 -14.46
N ALA A 176 -3.03 -29.35 -15.77
CA ALA A 176 -3.90 -28.81 -16.81
C ALA A 176 -5.19 -29.63 -16.99
N ASN A 177 -5.12 -30.97 -16.84
CA ASN A 177 -6.25 -31.86 -17.15
C ASN A 177 -7.23 -32.07 -15.98
N LYS A 178 -6.81 -31.88 -14.72
CA LYS A 178 -7.66 -32.23 -13.56
C LYS A 178 -8.24 -30.98 -12.89
N LYS A 179 -9.54 -30.74 -13.11
CA LYS A 179 -10.36 -29.76 -12.35
C LYS A 179 -10.39 -30.19 -10.88
N GLY A 180 -9.73 -29.44 -10.01
CA GLY A 180 -9.73 -29.69 -8.56
C GLY A 180 -8.39 -29.46 -7.86
N ILE A 181 -7.31 -29.23 -8.61
CA ILE A 181 -6.01 -28.82 -8.05
C ILE A 181 -6.01 -27.30 -7.96
N ASP A 182 -6.31 -26.77 -6.78
CA ASP A 182 -6.24 -25.33 -6.52
C ASP A 182 -4.78 -24.90 -6.33
N ILE A 183 -4.05 -24.58 -7.39
CA ILE A 183 -2.64 -24.15 -7.28
C ILE A 183 -2.51 -22.64 -7.06
N SER A 184 -1.44 -22.24 -6.36
CA SER A 184 -1.15 -20.82 -6.18
C SER A 184 -1.00 -20.09 -7.52
N MET A 185 -1.44 -18.83 -7.58
CA MET A 185 -1.35 -18.00 -8.79
C MET A 185 0.10 -17.86 -9.31
N ALA A 186 1.08 -17.85 -8.40
CA ALA A 186 2.50 -17.81 -8.76
C ALA A 186 2.93 -19.08 -9.51
N THR A 187 2.50 -20.26 -9.05
CA THR A 187 2.77 -21.55 -9.71
C THR A 187 2.06 -21.65 -11.06
N ARG A 188 0.84 -21.12 -11.16
CA ARG A 188 0.06 -21.14 -12.41
C ARG A 188 0.69 -20.30 -13.53
N SER A 189 1.36 -19.19 -13.17
CA SER A 189 2.04 -18.32 -14.14
C SER A 189 3.31 -18.89 -14.76
N GLN A 190 3.87 -19.96 -14.17
CA GLN A 190 5.09 -20.62 -14.66
C GLN A 190 4.80 -21.83 -15.58
N LEU A 191 3.53 -22.23 -15.69
CA LEU A 191 3.06 -23.37 -16.48
C LEU A 191 2.42 -22.96 -17.82
N ASN A 192 2.27 -21.66 -18.05
CA ASN A 192 1.85 -21.05 -19.32
C ASN A 192 3.05 -20.38 -19.99
#